data_AF-A0A9X1PEU6-F1
#
_entry.id   AF-A0A9X1PEU6-F1
#
_cell.length_a   1.000
_cell.length_b   1.000
_cell.length_c   1.000
_cell.angle_alpha   90.00
_cell.angle_beta   90.00
_cell.angle_gamma   90.00
#
_symmetry.space_group_name_H-M   'P 1'
#
loop_
_entity.id
_entity.type
_entity.pdbx_description
1 polymer ?
#
loop_
_entity_poly.entity_id
_entity_poly.type
_entity_poly.pdbx_seq_one_letter_code
_entity_poly.pdbx_strand_id
1 'polypeptide(L)'
;MPNYTLAAHLIHSGLQMVLNRLDLQPGMDTVDILRANLTMLDKIAAAMKNKYGVDSDRPDYGQAIEMLMSVLEQDEPVYNHVIVHANKNNETMLVTSRDGGNTFEKTDSKTFMDYDQAMEMLKSIQSNHKHGFFHLEKRYWRG
;
A
#
# COMPACT_ATOMS: atom_id res chain seq x y z
N MET A 1 35.58 -11.85 0.78
CA MET A 1 34.40 -11.94 -0.10
C MET A 1 33.28 -11.15 0.55
N PRO A 2 32.60 -10.24 -0.16
CA PRO A 2 31.44 -9.55 0.40
C PRO A 2 30.42 -10.60 0.82
N ASN A 3 29.87 -10.47 2.02
CA ASN A 3 29.01 -11.47 2.62
C ASN A 3 27.60 -11.30 2.03
N TYR A 4 27.42 -11.73 0.78
CA TYR A 4 26.19 -11.57 0.00
C TYR A 4 24.93 -12.03 0.76
N THR A 5 25.07 -13.06 1.60
CA THR A 5 24.00 -13.55 2.48
C THR A 5 23.57 -12.53 3.53
N LEU A 6 24.51 -11.78 4.12
CA LEU A 6 24.22 -10.74 5.10
C LEU A 6 23.53 -9.54 4.43
N ALA A 7 23.99 -9.15 3.24
CA ALA A 7 23.38 -8.06 2.49
C ALA A 7 21.93 -8.36 2.12
N ALA A 8 21.67 -9.52 1.51
CA ALA A 8 20.31 -9.96 1.16
C ALA A 8 19.39 -10.02 2.39
N HIS A 9 19.89 -10.56 3.51
CA HIS A 9 19.12 -10.65 4.76
C HIS A 9 18.75 -9.27 5.33
N LEU A 10 19.69 -8.33 5.31
CA LEU A 10 19.47 -6.97 5.81
C LEU A 10 18.53 -6.17 4.90
N ILE A 11 18.64 -6.32 3.57
CA ILE A 11 17.73 -5.68 2.61
C ILE A 11 16.31 -6.21 2.82
N HIS A 12 16.15 -7.53 2.86
CA HIS A 12 14.84 -8.15 3.09
C HIS A 12 14.22 -7.68 4.42
N SER A 13 14.99 -7.72 5.51
CA SER A 13 14.53 -7.24 6.82
C SER A 13 14.16 -5.75 6.81
N GLY A 14 14.97 -4.92 6.13
CA GLY A 14 14.71 -3.49 5.98
C GLY A 14 13.41 -3.20 5.23
N LEU A 15 13.17 -3.91 4.12
CA LEU A 15 11.93 -3.80 3.35
C LEU A 15 10.72 -4.24 4.16
N GLN A 16 10.81 -5.36 4.90
CA GLN A 16 9.73 -5.82 5.78
C GLN A 16 9.36 -4.77 6.85
N MET A 17 10.35 -4.05 7.42
CA MET A 17 10.11 -3.01 8.43
C MET A 17 9.37 -1.79 7.86
N VAL A 18 9.58 -1.46 6.59
CA VAL A 18 8.96 -0.30 5.94
C VAL A 18 7.80 -0.66 5.01
N LEU A 19 7.41 -1.94 4.96
CA LEU A 19 6.40 -2.46 4.04
C LEU A 19 5.14 -1.59 3.98
N ASN A 20 4.60 -1.19 5.14
CA ASN A 20 3.38 -0.38 5.25
C ASN A 20 3.54 1.07 4.73
N ARG A 21 4.77 1.46 4.36
CA ARG A 21 5.13 2.76 3.81
C ARG A 21 5.58 2.67 2.36
N LEU A 22 5.74 1.45 1.83
CA LEU A 22 6.03 1.25 0.42
C LEU A 22 4.73 1.46 -0.37
N ASP A 23 4.83 2.20 -1.46
CA ASP A 23 3.76 2.30 -2.45
C ASP A 23 3.78 1.02 -3.29
N LEU A 24 2.91 0.08 -2.90
CA LEU A 24 2.76 -1.23 -3.52
C LEU A 24 1.29 -1.42 -3.89
N GLN A 25 1.03 -1.68 -5.17
CA GLN A 25 -0.30 -2.02 -5.67
C GLN A 25 -0.25 -3.36 -6.41
N PRO A 26 -1.29 -4.20 -6.31
CA PRO A 26 -1.32 -5.44 -7.05
C PRO A 26 -1.23 -5.22 -8.55
N GLY A 27 -0.34 -5.96 -9.21
CA GLY A 27 -0.06 -5.84 -10.65
C GLY A 27 0.91 -4.73 -11.05
N MET A 28 1.51 -3.99 -10.10
CA MET A 28 2.66 -3.14 -10.41
C MET A 28 3.87 -3.98 -10.77
N ASP A 29 4.62 -3.55 -11.80
CA ASP A 29 5.91 -4.15 -12.11
C ASP A 29 7.00 -3.70 -11.12
N THR A 30 8.07 -4.49 -11.01
CA THR A 30 9.21 -4.21 -10.13
C THR A 30 9.83 -2.83 -10.39
N VAL A 31 9.86 -2.38 -11.65
CA VAL A 31 10.51 -1.13 -12.06
C VAL A 31 9.72 0.07 -11.56
N ASP A 32 8.40 0.02 -11.64
CA ASP A 32 7.49 1.06 -11.17
C ASP A 32 7.45 1.10 -9.65
N ILE A 33 7.50 -0.05 -8.98
CA ILE A 33 7.65 -0.12 -7.51
C ILE A 33 8.97 0.54 -7.09
N LEU A 34 10.08 0.18 -7.74
CA LEU A 34 11.39 0.78 -7.46
C LEU A 34 11.33 2.30 -7.63
N ARG A 35 10.73 2.79 -8.72
CA ARG A 35 10.57 4.23 -9.01
C ARG A 35 9.73 4.95 -7.97
N ALA A 36 8.57 4.40 -7.60
CA ALA A 36 7.67 4.98 -6.61
C ALA A 36 8.34 5.10 -5.23
N ASN A 37 9.27 4.19 -4.92
CA ASN A 37 9.88 4.05 -3.61
C ASN A 37 11.35 4.51 -3.52
N LEU A 38 11.94 5.09 -4.58
CA LEU A 38 13.37 5.45 -4.67
C LEU A 38 13.90 6.16 -3.42
N THR A 39 13.23 7.24 -3.00
CA THR A 39 13.65 8.04 -1.83
C THR A 39 13.71 7.22 -0.54
N MET A 40 12.84 6.23 -0.40
CA MET A 40 12.82 5.36 0.77
C MET A 40 13.92 4.31 0.70
N LEU A 41 14.09 3.69 -0.47
CA LEU A 41 15.15 2.71 -0.72
C LEU A 41 16.53 3.32 -0.53
N ASP A 42 16.77 4.55 -1.00
CA ASP A 42 18.03 5.27 -0.80
C ASP A 42 18.33 5.51 0.70
N LYS A 43 17.29 5.76 1.51
CA LYS A 43 17.44 5.89 2.97
C LYS A 43 17.79 4.55 3.63
N ILE A 44 17.21 3.45 3.17
CA ILE A 44 17.54 2.10 3.65
C ILE A 44 18.99 1.79 3.29
N ALA A 45 19.41 2.06 2.05
CA ALA A 45 20.77 1.82 1.58
C ALA A 45 21.80 2.60 2.41
N ALA A 46 21.54 3.89 2.64
CA ALA A 46 22.36 4.72 3.49
C ALA A 46 22.41 4.19 4.94
N ALA A 47 21.28 3.77 5.50
CA ALA A 47 21.24 3.20 6.85
C ALA A 47 22.01 1.88 6.95
N MET A 48 21.93 1.02 5.93
CA MET A 48 22.65 -0.26 5.85
C MET A 48 24.15 -0.05 5.77
N LYS A 49 24.59 0.86 4.90
CA LYS A 49 25.99 1.26 4.79
C LYS A 49 26.52 1.82 6.11
N ASN A 50 25.80 2.75 6.72
CA ASN A 50 26.24 3.41 7.94
C ASN A 50 26.28 2.49 9.16
N LYS A 51 25.33 1.55 9.29
CA LYS A 51 25.22 0.67 10.46
C LYS A 51 25.99 -0.63 10.33
N TYR A 52 26.02 -1.21 9.14
CA TYR A 52 26.52 -2.56 8.91
C TYR A 52 27.70 -2.61 7.94
N GLY A 53 28.11 -1.47 7.36
CA GLY A 53 29.18 -1.43 6.36
C GLY A 53 28.82 -2.15 5.07
N VAL A 54 27.52 -2.34 4.81
CA VAL A 54 27.02 -3.06 3.63
C VAL A 54 26.62 -2.04 2.57
N ASP A 55 27.33 -2.06 1.44
CA ASP A 55 26.87 -1.38 0.23
C ASP A 55 25.76 -2.23 -0.43
N SER A 56 24.69 -1.55 -0.84
CA SER A 56 23.57 -2.14 -1.57
C SER A 56 23.21 -1.21 -2.71
N ASP A 57 22.87 -1.77 -3.86
CA ASP A 57 22.52 -1.02 -5.06
C ASP A 57 21.07 -1.27 -5.51
N ARG A 58 20.64 -0.56 -6.55
CA ARG A 58 19.27 -0.68 -7.07
C ARG A 58 18.93 -2.11 -7.52
N PRO A 59 19.81 -2.83 -8.25
CA PRO A 59 19.63 -4.25 -8.53
C PRO A 59 19.32 -5.11 -7.30
N ASP A 60 20.03 -4.92 -6.19
CA ASP A 60 19.78 -5.69 -4.96
C ASP A 60 18.36 -5.45 -4.41
N TYR A 61 17.88 -4.20 -4.45
CA TYR A 61 16.51 -3.86 -4.07
C TYR A 61 15.46 -4.43 -5.03
N GLY A 62 15.77 -4.48 -6.33
CA GLY A 62 14.87 -5.05 -7.33
C GLY A 62 14.55 -6.52 -7.04
N GLN A 63 15.58 -7.33 -6.78
CA GLN A 63 15.40 -8.74 -6.44
C GLN A 63 14.62 -8.93 -5.13
N ALA A 64 14.92 -8.10 -4.12
CA ALA A 64 14.22 -8.19 -2.85
C ALA A 64 12.75 -7.76 -2.94
N ILE A 65 12.43 -6.79 -3.81
CA ILE A 65 11.05 -6.38 -4.13
C ILE A 65 10.32 -7.49 -4.89
N GLU A 66 10.95 -8.14 -5.86
CA GLU A 66 10.34 -9.27 -6.57
C GLU A 66 9.96 -10.41 -5.62
N MET A 67 10.89 -10.77 -4.72
CA MET A 67 10.61 -11.76 -3.68
C MET A 67 9.47 -11.31 -2.77
N LEU A 68 9.47 -10.04 -2.33
CA LEU A 68 8.42 -9.48 -1.50
C LEU A 68 7.05 -9.54 -2.21
N MET A 69 6.99 -9.12 -3.48
CA MET A 69 5.77 -9.16 -4.29
C MET A 69 5.25 -10.58 -4.47
N SER A 70 6.12 -11.56 -4.73
CA SER A 70 5.71 -12.95 -4.88
C SER A 70 5.05 -13.55 -3.62
N VAL A 71 5.38 -13.02 -2.45
CA VAL A 71 4.74 -13.38 -1.17
C VAL A 71 3.41 -12.64 -1.03
N LEU A 72 3.42 -11.34 -1.29
CA LEU A 72 2.22 -10.50 -1.17
C LEU A 72 1.12 -10.87 -2.17
N GLU A 73 1.47 -11.31 -3.38
CA GLU A 73 0.51 -11.79 -4.40
C GLU A 73 -0.25 -13.06 -3.96
N GLN A 74 0.23 -13.77 -2.95
CA GLN A 74 -0.47 -14.91 -2.36
C GLN A 74 -1.53 -14.46 -1.34
N ASP A 75 -1.40 -13.24 -0.80
CA ASP A 75 -2.36 -12.68 0.13
C ASP A 75 -3.56 -12.09 -0.64
N GLU A 76 -4.78 -12.28 -0.12
CA GLU A 76 -5.95 -11.66 -0.72
C GLU A 76 -5.81 -10.12 -0.67
N PRO A 77 -6.03 -9.42 -1.78
CA PRO A 77 -5.95 -7.97 -1.79
C PRO A 77 -7.09 -7.35 -0.98
N VAL A 78 -6.75 -6.41 -0.10
CA VAL A 78 -7.70 -5.50 0.55
C VAL A 78 -7.94 -4.26 -0.29
N TYR A 79 -9.10 -3.66 -0.08
CA TYR A 79 -9.41 -2.37 -0.64
C TYR A 79 -9.49 -1.34 0.47
N ASN A 80 -8.70 -0.27 0.35
CA ASN A 80 -8.77 0.87 1.23
C ASN A 80 -9.98 1.73 0.87
N HIS A 81 -10.61 2.24 1.93
CA HIS A 81 -11.46 3.43 2.08
C HIS A 81 -11.91 4.19 0.84
N VAL A 82 -13.16 4.63 0.92
CA VAL A 82 -13.74 5.55 -0.04
C VAL A 82 -13.63 6.98 0.48
N ILE A 83 -13.08 7.86 -0.34
CA ILE A 83 -13.23 9.31 -0.13
C ILE A 83 -14.64 9.68 -0.60
N VAL A 84 -15.45 10.28 0.27
CA VAL A 84 -16.77 10.82 -0.13
C VAL A 84 -16.80 12.30 0.13
N HIS A 85 -17.35 13.04 -0.84
CA HIS A 85 -17.68 14.44 -0.68
C HIS A 85 -19.06 14.51 -0.02
N ALA A 86 -19.09 14.61 1.31
CA ALA A 86 -20.23 14.09 2.07
C ALA A 86 -21.20 15.14 2.65
N ASN A 87 -20.95 16.45 2.52
CA ASN A 87 -21.86 17.42 3.13
C ASN A 87 -22.20 18.63 2.25
N LYS A 88 -23.25 19.35 2.67
CA LYS A 88 -23.72 20.59 2.05
C LYS A 88 -22.66 21.70 1.98
N ASN A 89 -21.54 21.53 2.68
CA ASN A 89 -20.46 22.49 2.79
C ASN A 89 -19.28 22.16 1.85
N ASN A 90 -19.41 21.15 1.00
CA ASN A 90 -18.33 20.67 0.14
C ASN A 90 -17.06 20.25 0.93
N GLU A 91 -17.23 19.49 2.02
CA GLU A 91 -16.10 18.90 2.73
C GLU A 91 -15.83 17.46 2.26
N THR A 92 -14.55 17.18 2.02
CA THR A 92 -14.06 15.83 1.70
C THR A 92 -13.79 15.06 2.98
N MET A 93 -14.36 13.86 3.12
CA MET A 93 -14.10 12.99 4.27
C MET A 93 -13.83 11.54 3.86
N LEU A 94 -12.93 10.90 4.61
CA LEU A 94 -12.74 9.45 4.57
C LEU A 94 -13.91 8.80 5.30
N VAL A 95 -14.62 7.92 4.59
CA VAL A 95 -15.73 7.16 5.14
C VAL A 95 -15.58 5.68 4.83
N THR A 96 -16.16 4.85 5.70
CA THR A 96 -16.34 3.42 5.50
C THR A 96 -17.82 3.09 5.64
N SER A 97 -18.21 1.92 5.15
CA SER A 97 -19.55 1.39 5.33
C SER A 97 -19.48 -0.12 5.44
N ARG A 98 -19.83 -0.63 6.63
CA ARG A 98 -19.88 -2.08 6.89
C ARG A 98 -21.11 -2.76 6.30
N ASP A 99 -22.10 -1.96 5.89
CA ASP A 99 -23.40 -2.41 5.38
C ASP A 99 -23.59 -2.07 3.90
N GLY A 100 -22.50 -1.94 3.14
CA GLY A 100 -22.55 -1.79 1.69
C GLY A 100 -23.02 -0.41 1.21
N GLY A 101 -22.83 0.62 2.02
CA GLY A 101 -23.17 2.00 1.71
C GLY A 101 -24.56 2.44 2.18
N ASN A 102 -25.19 1.72 3.11
CA ASN A 102 -26.45 2.17 3.73
C ASN A 102 -26.18 3.17 4.86
N THR A 103 -25.11 2.96 5.62
CA THR A 103 -24.60 3.89 6.63
C THR A 103 -23.14 4.24 6.35
N PHE A 104 -22.82 5.53 6.48
CA PHE A 104 -21.46 6.05 6.31
C PHE A 104 -20.89 6.44 7.67
N GLU A 105 -19.77 5.83 8.03
CA GLU A 105 -19.03 6.15 9.25
C GLU A 105 -17.73 6.88 8.88
N LYS A 106 -17.44 7.98 9.58
CA LYS A 106 -16.14 8.64 9.44
C LYS A 106 -15.05 7.70 9.90
N THR A 107 -14.00 7.58 9.11
CA THR A 107 -12.87 6.67 9.38
C THR A 107 -11.53 7.38 9.21
N ASP A 108 -10.46 6.71 9.64
CA ASP A 108 -9.08 7.13 9.36
C ASP A 108 -8.60 6.51 8.04
N SER A 109 -7.29 6.35 7.81
CA SER A 109 -6.72 5.73 6.61
C SER A 109 -6.27 4.27 6.82
N LYS A 110 -6.74 3.61 7.89
CA LYS A 110 -6.31 2.27 8.31
C LYS A 110 -7.44 1.23 8.40
N THR A 111 -8.66 1.59 8.05
CA THR A 111 -9.84 0.72 7.99
C THR A 111 -10.00 0.06 6.62
N PHE A 112 -9.87 -1.26 6.60
CA PHE A 112 -9.96 -2.06 5.38
C PHE A 112 -11.39 -2.48 5.08
N MET A 113 -11.72 -2.61 3.80
CA MET A 113 -12.95 -3.23 3.31
C MET A 113 -12.58 -4.35 2.33
N ASP A 114 -13.41 -5.38 2.28
CA ASP A 114 -13.33 -6.36 1.20
C ASP A 114 -13.86 -5.76 -0.13
N TYR A 115 -13.66 -6.50 -1.22
CA TYR A 115 -14.08 -6.06 -2.56
C TYR A 115 -15.58 -5.85 -2.66
N ASP A 116 -16.37 -6.75 -2.08
CA ASP A 116 -17.83 -6.73 -2.21
C ASP A 116 -18.41 -5.51 -1.47
N GLN A 117 -17.93 -5.25 -0.25
CA GLN A 117 -18.26 -4.05 0.54
C GLN A 117 -17.89 -2.77 -0.20
N ALA A 118 -16.69 -2.71 -0.78
CA ALA A 118 -16.24 -1.57 -1.58
C ALA A 118 -17.14 -1.33 -2.80
N MET A 119 -17.54 -2.40 -3.50
CA MET A 119 -18.39 -2.33 -4.69
C MET A 119 -19.84 -1.97 -4.36
N GLU A 120 -20.39 -2.48 -3.25
CA GLU A 120 -21.71 -2.07 -2.77
C GLU A 120 -21.74 -0.60 -2.38
N MET A 121 -20.71 -0.14 -1.65
CA MET A 121 -20.57 1.26 -1.26
C MET A 121 -20.49 2.17 -2.49
N LEU A 122 -19.73 1.79 -3.52
CA LEU A 122 -19.67 2.51 -4.81
C LEU A 122 -21.06 2.63 -5.45
N LYS A 123 -21.80 1.53 -5.55
CA LYS A 123 -23.15 1.51 -6.14
C LYS A 123 -24.12 2.40 -5.37
N SER A 124 -24.06 2.37 -4.03
CA SER A 124 -24.90 3.21 -3.18
C SER A 124 -24.60 4.70 -3.40
N ILE A 125 -23.32 5.09 -3.45
CA ILE A 125 -22.91 6.48 -3.70
C ILE A 125 -23.40 6.95 -5.07
N GLN A 126 -23.19 6.15 -6.12
CA GLN A 126 -23.67 6.47 -7.47
C GLN A 126 -25.20 6.65 -7.54
N SER A 127 -25.94 5.89 -6.72
CA SER A 127 -27.41 5.91 -6.73
C SER A 127 -28.01 7.03 -5.87
N ASN A 128 -27.37 7.37 -4.75
CA ASN A 128 -27.97 8.20 -3.69
C ASN A 128 -27.30 9.57 -3.49
N HIS A 129 -26.04 9.73 -3.91
CA HIS A 129 -25.23 10.91 -3.59
C HIS A 129 -24.72 11.58 -4.87
N LYS A 130 -25.32 12.75 -5.20
CA LYS A 130 -25.13 13.44 -6.49
C LYS A 130 -23.69 13.86 -6.81
N HIS A 131 -22.77 13.90 -5.84
CA HIS A 131 -21.36 14.20 -6.03
C HIS A 131 -20.49 13.40 -5.05
N GLY A 132 -19.57 12.59 -5.56
CA GLY A 132 -18.57 11.86 -4.77
C GLY A 132 -17.39 11.47 -5.65
N PHE A 133 -16.17 11.71 -5.17
CA PHE A 133 -14.95 11.24 -5.81
C PHE A 133 -14.48 9.99 -5.14
N PHE A 134 -14.77 8.86 -5.76
CA PHE A 134 -14.43 7.57 -5.23
C PHE A 134 -13.01 7.18 -5.63
N HIS A 135 -12.18 6.86 -4.65
CA HIS A 135 -10.88 6.25 -4.86
C HIS A 135 -10.85 4.93 -4.10
N LEU A 136 -10.79 3.81 -4.82
CA LEU A 136 -10.41 2.53 -4.23
C LEU A 136 -8.92 2.37 -4.45
N GLU A 137 -8.20 2.22 -3.35
CA GLU A 137 -6.80 1.83 -3.41
C GLU A 137 -6.71 0.35 -3.04
N LYS A 138 -6.27 -0.48 -4.00
CA LYS A 138 -6.05 -1.90 -3.79
C LYS A 138 -4.68 -2.09 -3.12
N ARG A 139 -4.65 -2.72 -1.95
CA ARG A 139 -3.43 -3.02 -1.19
C ARG A 139 -3.38 -4.50 -0.82
N TYR A 140 -2.22 -4.98 -0.41
CA TYR A 140 -2.09 -6.33 0.13
C TYR A 140 -2.55 -6.38 1.60
N TRP A 141 -3.37 -7.39 1.97
CA TRP A 141 -3.85 -7.57 3.35
C TRP A 141 -2.66 -7.98 4.24
N ARG A 142 -2.52 -7.38 5.43
CA ARG A 142 -1.80 -8.01 6.54
C ARG A 142 -2.65 -7.93 7.80
N GLY A 143 -3.04 -9.10 8.31
CA GLY A 143 -3.79 -9.25 9.56
C GLY A 143 -2.98 -8.78 10.76
#